data_AF-A0A0D6TPP6-F1
#
_entry.id   AF-A0A0D6TPP6-F1
#
_cell.length_a   1.000
_cell.length_b   1.000
_cell.length_c   1.000
_cell.angle_alpha   90.00
_cell.angle_beta   90.00
_cell.angle_gamma   90.00
#
_symmetry.space_group_name_H-M   'P 1'
#
loop_
_entity.id
_entity.type
_entity.pdbx_description
1 polymer ?
#
loop_
_entity_poly.entity_id
_entity_poly.type
_entity_poly.pdbx_seq_one_letter_code
_entity_poly.pdbx_strand_id
1 'polypeptide(L)' 'MTTVKIEGIIDHLDDEIKQALTTTLKEYFPNQDFSKNDLFNTFKRRLRCNTWEVVPDNLVKQK' A
#
# COMPACT_ATOMS: atom_id res chain seq x y z
N MET A 1 -3.60 10.61 19.97
CA MET A 1 -3.08 10.61 18.58
C MET A 1 -1.78 9.84 18.62
N THR A 2 -1.54 9.00 17.62
CA THR A 2 -0.34 8.16 17.52
C THR A 2 0.36 8.43 16.20
N THR A 3 1.69 8.39 16.18
CA THR A 3 2.47 8.49 14.95
C THR A 3 2.76 7.11 14.38
N VAL A 4 2.44 6.91 13.11
CA VAL A 4 2.71 5.65 12.38
C VAL A 4 3.61 5.91 11.19
N LYS A 5 4.50 4.96 10.90
CA LYS A 5 5.36 5.01 9.72
C LYS A 5 4.63 4.33 8.55
N ILE A 6 4.04 5.11 7.66
CA ILE A 6 3.23 4.58 6.54
C ILE A 6 4.06 3.67 5.65
N GLU A 7 5.30 4.03 5.33
CA GLU A 7 6.22 3.15 4.58
C GLU A 7 6.33 1.76 5.20
N GLY A 8 6.50 1.67 6.52
CA GLY A 8 6.62 0.39 7.21
C GLY A 8 5.34 -0.44 7.15
N ILE A 9 4.17 0.22 7.18
CA ILE A 9 2.87 -0.46 7.03
C ILE A 9 2.70 -1.00 5.61
N ILE A 10 3.01 -0.18 4.60
CA ILE A 10 2.91 -0.58 3.19
C ILE A 10 3.88 -1.74 2.89
N ASP A 11 5.09 -1.70 3.44
CA ASP A 11 6.06 -2.80 3.30
C ASP A 11 5.64 -4.06 4.06
N HIS A 12 4.99 -3.92 5.21
CA HIS A 12 4.45 -5.05 5.96
C HIS A 12 3.29 -5.73 5.22
N LEU A 13 2.48 -4.96 4.48
CA LEU A 13 1.32 -5.42 3.70
C LEU A 13 1.65 -5.61 2.21
N ASP A 14 2.92 -5.81 1.86
CA ASP A 14 3.41 -5.86 0.48
C ASP A 14 2.62 -6.85 -0.38
N ASP A 15 2.44 -8.08 0.09
CA ASP A 15 1.78 -9.13 -0.66
C ASP A 15 0.29 -8.85 -0.88
N GLU A 16 -0.41 -8.39 0.17
CA GLU A 16 -1.83 -8.02 0.11
C GLU A 16 -2.06 -6.85 -0.83
N ILE A 17 -1.25 -5.79 -0.73
CA ILE A 17 -1.38 -4.60 -1.57
C ILE A 17 -1.08 -4.96 -3.02
N LYS A 18 -0.01 -5.71 -3.29
CA LYS A 18 0.30 -6.15 -4.64
C LYS A 18 -0.83 -6.99 -5.25
N GLN A 19 -1.45 -7.88 -4.47
CA GLN A 19 -2.58 -8.69 -4.92
C GLN A 19 -3.80 -7.82 -5.21
N ALA A 20 -4.14 -6.90 -4.31
CA ALA A 20 -5.24 -5.97 -4.49
C ALA A 20 -5.06 -5.14 -5.77
N LEU A 21 -3.89 -4.52 -5.96
CA LEU A 21 -3.58 -3.72 -7.14
C LEU A 21 -3.67 -4.53 -8.44
N THR A 22 -3.14 -5.75 -8.44
CA THR A 22 -3.20 -6.63 -9.62
C THR A 22 -4.63 -7.04 -9.94
N THR A 23 -5.42 -7.35 -8.92
CA THR A 23 -6.83 -7.74 -9.07
C THR A 23 -7.65 -6.58 -9.63
N THR A 24 -7.47 -5.38 -9.07
CA THR A 24 -8.11 -4.16 -9.58
C THR A 24 -7.75 -3.93 -11.05
N LEU A 25 -6.47 -4.02 -11.43
CA LEU A 25 -6.10 -3.81 -12.83
C LEU A 25 -6.66 -4.85 -13.79
N LYS A 26 -6.74 -6.11 -13.38
CA LYS A 26 -7.36 -7.17 -14.19
C LYS A 26 -8.86 -6.92 -14.41
N GLU A 27 -9.53 -6.33 -13.44
CA GLU A 27 -10.96 -5.98 -13.54
C GLU A 27 -11.20 -4.87 -14.58
N TYR A 28 -10.38 -3.82 -14.57
CA TYR A 28 -10.54 -2.67 -15.49
C TYR A 28 -9.82 -2.85 -16.84
N PHE A 29 -8.75 -3.65 -16.90
CA PHE A 29 -7.88 -3.85 -18.07
C PHE A 29 -7.59 -5.35 -18.29
N PRO A 30 -8.60 -6.17 -18.62
CA PRO A 30 -8.45 -7.63 -18.67
C PRO A 30 -7.46 -8.15 -19.73
N ASN A 31 -7.15 -7.32 -20.73
CA ASN A 31 -6.25 -7.68 -21.84
C ASN A 31 -4.83 -7.09 -21.70
N GLN A 32 -4.51 -6.49 -20.55
CA GLN A 32 -3.17 -5.96 -20.26
C GLN A 32 -2.53 -6.76 -19.13
N ASP A 33 -1.27 -7.15 -19.35
CA ASP A 33 -0.45 -7.78 -18.32
C ASP A 33 0.39 -6.71 -17.62
N PHE A 34 0.44 -6.79 -16.30
CA PHE A 34 1.22 -5.88 -15.46
C PHE A 34 2.08 -6.71 -14.52
N SER A 35 3.36 -6.37 -14.45
CA SER A 35 4.27 -6.91 -13.45
C SER A 35 3.83 -6.46 -12.05
N LYS A 36 3.44 -7.44 -11.22
CA LYS A 36 3.02 -7.25 -9.81
C LYS A 36 4.03 -6.40 -9.02
N ASN A 37 5.32 -6.65 -9.24
CA ASN A 37 6.41 -5.95 -8.54
C ASN A 37 6.60 -4.51 -9.05
N ASP A 38 6.61 -4.31 -10.38
CA ASP A 38 6.81 -2.96 -10.94
C ASP A 38 5.65 -2.03 -10.61
N LEU A 39 4.44 -2.60 -10.59
CA LEU A 39 3.23 -1.89 -10.21
C LEU A 39 3.29 -1.43 -8.75
N PHE A 40 3.63 -2.32 -7.83
CA PHE A 40 3.76 -2.00 -6.41
C PHE A 40 4.89 -1.01 -6.14
N ASN A 41 6.06 -1.19 -6.76
CA ASN A 41 7.17 -0.24 -6.63
C ASN A 41 6.79 1.16 -7.15
N THR A 42 6.07 1.22 -8.26
CA THR A 42 5.57 2.49 -8.81
C THR A 42 4.53 3.11 -7.89
N PHE A 43 3.62 2.32 -7.36
CA PHE A 43 2.61 2.75 -6.38
C PHE A 43 3.26 3.31 -5.11
N LYS A 44 4.18 2.55 -4.48
CA LYS A 44 4.93 2.97 -3.29
C LYS A 44 5.66 4.29 -3.50
N ARG A 45 6.34 4.46 -4.65
CA ARG A 45 7.02 5.71 -5.01
C ARG A 45 6.05 6.89 -5.13
N ARG A 46 4.86 6.68 -5.70
CA ARG A 46 3.84 7.74 -5.86
C ARG A 46 3.19 8.15 -4.56
N LEU A 47 3.01 7.22 -3.64
CA LEU A 47 2.30 7.46 -2.38
C LEU A 47 3.12 8.29 -1.37
N ARG A 48 4.38 8.63 -1.70
CA ARG A 48 5.31 9.41 -0.85
C ARG A 48 5.39 8.87 0.59
N CYS A 49 5.39 7.55 0.75
CA CYS A 49 5.25 6.86 2.05
C CYS A 49 6.33 7.14 3.10
N ASN A 50 7.39 7.87 2.77
CA ASN A 50 8.58 8.03 3.62
C ASN A 50 8.33 8.95 4.84
N THR A 51 7.08 9.24 5.17
CA THR A 51 6.67 10.14 6.24
C THR A 51 6.08 9.38 7.42
N TRP A 52 6.25 9.98 8.60
CA TRP A 52 5.47 9.65 9.78
C TRP A 52 4.17 10.43 9.70
N GLU A 53 3.05 9.74 9.85
CA GLU A 53 1.73 10.35 9.83
C GLU A 53 1.11 10.29 11.22
N VAL A 54 0.43 11.36 11.61
CA VAL A 54 -0.32 11.41 12.86
C VAL A 54 -1.71 10.87 12.61
N VAL A 55 -2.05 9.75 13.25
CA VAL A 55 -3.35 9.11 13.14
C VAL A 55 -4.12 9.14 14.46
N PRO A 56 -5.47 9.20 14.40
CA PRO A 56 -6.32 9.02 15.57
C PRO A 56 -6.08 7.69 16.30
N ASP A 57 -6.13 7.69 17.64
CA ASP A 57 -5.84 6.49 18.44
C ASP A 57 -6.86 5.37 18.21
N ASN A 58 -8.10 5.70 17.84
CA ASN A 58 -9.11 4.70 17.52
C ASN A 58 -8.81 3.89 16.24
N LEU A 59 -7.84 4.33 15.42
CA LEU A 59 -7.35 3.57 14.27
C LEU A 59 -6.19 2.62 14.64
N VAL A 60 -5.65 2.71 15.86
CA VAL A 60 -4.53 1.90 16.32
C VAL A 60 -4.96 1.08 17.53
N LYS A 61 -4.96 -0.25 17.38
CA LYS A 61 -5.22 -1.14 18.52
C LYS A 61 -4.03 -1.10 19.48
N GLN A 62 -4.21 -0.47 20.63
CA GLN A 62 -3.25 -0.50 21.74
C GLN A 62 -3.39 -1.81 22.52
N LYS A 63 -2.27 -2.38 22.96
CA LYS A 63 -2.24 -3.59 23.80
C LYS A 63 -2.40 -3.24 25.27
#